data_AF-X1M2S7-F1
#
_entry.id   AF-X1M2S7-F1
#
_cell.length_a   1.000
_cell.length_b   1.000
_cell.length_c   1.000
_cell.angle_alpha   90.00
_cell.angle_beta   90.00
_cell.angle_gamma   90.00
#
_symmetry.space_group_name_H-M   'P 1'
#
loop_
_entity.id
_entity.type
_entity.pdbx_description
1 polymer ?
#
loop_
_entity_poly.entity_id
_entity_poly.type
_entity_poly.pdbx_seq_one_letter_code
_entity_poly.pdbx_strand_id
1 'polypeptide(L)'
;MSKSKENSNIGTNNPEAINLTIAENTIKQYMLQEVFSKEVADAHLKGWIHIHDLGYPRIYCSGHSLEFLKKYGLELENLDTSSAPARHTRTLTGHLNTFLASMQAYYAGALGIG
;
A
#
# COMPACT_ATOMS: atom_id res chain seq x y z
N MET A 1 2.15 21.80 13.11
CA MET A 1 1.54 20.46 13.04
C MET A 1 2.62 19.44 13.37
N SER A 2 2.44 18.60 14.39
CA SER A 2 3.44 17.59 14.76
C SER A 2 3.55 16.48 13.71
N LYS A 3 4.73 15.88 13.56
CA LYS A 3 4.97 14.71 12.71
C LYS A 3 4.00 13.57 13.07
N SER A 4 3.37 12.96 12.06
CA SER A 4 2.61 11.73 12.24
C SER A 4 3.54 10.59 12.68
N LYS A 5 3.12 9.80 13.67
CA LYS A 5 3.91 8.69 14.22
C LYS A 5 3.56 7.34 13.58
N GLU A 6 2.66 7.32 12.61
CA GLU A 6 2.23 6.07 11.97
C GLU A 6 3.36 5.43 11.14
N ASN A 7 4.11 6.24 10.38
CA ASN A 7 5.21 5.77 9.54
C ASN A 7 6.54 6.35 10.01
N SER A 8 7.34 5.53 10.70
CA SER A 8 8.65 5.91 11.22
C SER A 8 9.68 6.25 10.15
N ASN A 9 9.48 5.79 8.90
CA ASN A 9 10.41 5.99 7.79
C ASN A 9 10.30 7.40 7.16
N ILE A 10 9.24 8.16 7.46
CA ILE A 10 9.08 9.53 6.96
C ILE A 10 9.82 10.49 7.88
N GLY A 11 10.93 11.07 7.41
CA GLY A 11 11.77 11.99 8.19
C GLY A 11 11.13 13.35 8.47
N THR A 12 10.48 13.92 7.46
CA THR A 12 9.81 15.25 7.49
C THR A 12 8.48 15.18 6.75
N ASN A 13 7.51 16.01 7.15
CA ASN A 13 6.23 16.10 6.45
C ASN A 13 6.44 16.67 5.04
N ASN A 14 6.07 15.92 4.01
CA ASN A 14 5.96 16.38 2.63
C ASN A 14 4.47 16.47 2.24
N PRO A 15 4.11 17.13 1.11
CA PRO A 15 2.71 17.29 0.72
C PRO A 15 1.93 15.97 0.65
N GLU A 16 2.55 14.91 0.14
CA GLU A 16 1.92 13.58 0.04
C GLU A 16 1.70 12.96 1.43
N ALA A 17 2.68 13.06 2.32
CA ALA A 17 2.54 12.59 3.70
C ALA A 17 1.40 13.31 4.45
N ILE A 18 1.20 14.60 4.17
CA ILE A 18 0.10 15.39 4.75
C ILE A 18 -1.24 14.89 4.20
N ASN A 19 -1.37 14.78 2.88
CA ASN A 19 -2.59 14.29 2.23
C ASN A 19 -2.98 12.90 2.75
N LEU A 20 -1.99 12.00 2.82
CA LEU A 20 -2.18 10.65 3.30
C LEU A 20 -2.62 10.63 4.77
N THR A 21 -1.99 11.44 5.63
CA THR A 21 -2.36 11.52 7.05
C THR A 21 -3.81 11.97 7.24
N ILE A 22 -4.29 12.93 6.43
CA ILE A 22 -5.68 13.41 6.49
C ILE A 22 -6.66 12.31 6.06
N ALA A 23 -6.37 11.65 4.94
CA ALA A 23 -7.19 10.55 4.44
C ALA A 23 -7.22 9.38 5.44
N GLU A 24 -6.06 8.98 5.94
CA GLU A 24 -5.89 7.88 6.88
C GLU A 24 -6.67 8.12 8.18
N ASN A 25 -6.62 9.33 8.75
CA ASN A 25 -7.39 9.66 9.94
C ASN A 25 -8.90 9.49 9.70
N THR A 26 -9.40 10.01 8.57
CA THR A 26 -10.83 9.92 8.22
C THR A 26 -11.26 8.47 8.06
N ILE A 27 -10.46 7.66 7.37
CA ILE A 27 -10.73 6.24 7.16
C ILE A 27 -10.68 5.46 8.47
N LYS A 28 -9.70 5.73 9.35
CA LYS A 28 -9.61 5.11 10.69
C LYS A 28 -10.89 5.31 11.50
N GLN A 29 -11.42 6.53 11.52
CA GLN A 29 -12.67 6.80 12.22
C GLN A 29 -13.84 6.02 11.61
N TYR A 30 -13.97 6.05 10.28
CA TYR A 30 -15.02 5.31 9.58
C TYR A 30 -14.95 3.79 9.84
N MET A 31 -13.76 3.20 9.79
CA MET A 31 -13.57 1.77 10.03
C MET A 31 -14.03 1.37 11.44
N LEU A 32 -13.73 2.17 12.47
CA LEU A 32 -14.13 1.89 13.85
C LEU A 32 -15.62 2.14 14.12
N GLN A 33 -16.25 3.05 13.36
CA GLN A 33 -17.66 3.41 13.55
C GLN A 33 -18.60 2.49 12.78
N GLU A 34 -18.24 2.14 11.54
CA GLU A 34 -19.17 1.56 10.57
C GLU A 34 -18.80 0.15 10.11
N VAL A 35 -17.53 -0.27 10.24
CA VAL A 35 -17.04 -1.54 9.68
C VAL A 35 -16.78 -2.58 10.77
N PHE A 36 -16.03 -2.21 11.80
CA PHE A 36 -15.74 -3.11 12.92
C PHE A 36 -16.91 -3.16 13.91
N SER A 37 -17.07 -4.30 14.58
CA SER A 37 -18.04 -4.41 15.67
C SER A 37 -17.65 -3.47 16.81
N LYS A 38 -18.64 -3.06 17.61
CA LYS A 38 -18.43 -2.15 18.73
C LYS A 38 -17.39 -2.70 19.71
N GLU A 39 -17.40 -4.01 19.95
CA GLU A 39 -16.48 -4.68 20.87
C GLU A 39 -15.04 -4.58 20.39
N VAL A 40 -14.80 -4.78 19.08
CA VAL A 40 -13.47 -4.65 18.45
C VAL A 40 -13.00 -3.20 18.50
N ALA A 41 -13.88 -2.25 18.17
CA ALA A 41 -13.56 -0.83 18.21
C ALA A 41 -13.22 -0.35 19.62
N ASP A 42 -14.02 -0.73 20.63
CA ASP A 42 -13.78 -0.40 22.02
C ASP A 42 -12.46 -1.01 22.52
N ALA A 43 -12.15 -2.26 22.15
CA ALA A 43 -10.89 -2.90 22.52
C ALA A 43 -9.68 -2.19 21.90
N HIS A 44 -9.80 -1.74 20.64
CA HIS A 44 -8.76 -0.93 19.98
C HIS A 44 -8.58 0.43 20.68
N LEU A 45 -9.67 1.15 20.94
CA LEU A 45 -9.64 2.48 21.57
C LEU A 45 -9.12 2.46 23.01
N LYS A 46 -9.37 1.36 23.75
CA LYS A 46 -8.81 1.13 25.10
C LYS A 46 -7.36 0.65 25.09
N GLY A 47 -6.79 0.38 23.91
CA GLY A 47 -5.45 -0.15 23.75
C GLY A 47 -5.28 -1.61 24.16
N TRP A 48 -6.38 -2.37 24.25
CA TRP A 48 -6.34 -3.81 24.54
C TRP A 48 -5.87 -4.62 23.34
N ILE A 49 -6.19 -4.15 22.14
CA ILE A 49 -5.67 -4.66 20.88
C ILE A 49 -5.16 -3.49 20.04
N HIS A 50 -4.27 -3.80 19.10
CA HIS A 50 -3.87 -2.87 18.05
C HIS A 50 -4.29 -3.45 16.70
N ILE A 51 -5.02 -2.68 15.92
CA ILE A 51 -5.41 -3.05 14.56
C ILE A 51 -4.41 -2.37 13.64
N HIS A 52 -3.53 -3.18 13.04
CA HIS A 52 -2.51 -2.70 12.12
C HIS A 52 -3.14 -2.11 10.86
N ASP A 53 -2.57 -1.02 10.36
CA ASP A 53 -2.94 -0.39 9.09
C ASP A 53 -4.42 -0.01 8.98
N LEU A 54 -5.06 0.33 10.11
CA LEU A 54 -6.49 0.62 10.21
C LEU A 54 -6.98 1.71 9.24
N GLY A 55 -6.11 2.62 8.81
CA GLY A 55 -6.43 3.66 7.82
C GLY A 55 -6.22 3.27 6.36
N TYR A 56 -5.78 2.03 6.10
CA TYR A 56 -5.48 1.49 4.78
C TYR A 56 -6.33 0.23 4.55
N PRO A 57 -7.56 0.36 4.05
CA PRO A 57 -8.44 -0.77 3.71
C PRO A 57 -7.95 -1.44 2.42
N ARG A 58 -6.76 -2.03 2.51
CA ARG A 58 -5.91 -2.53 1.43
C ARG A 58 -5.32 -3.86 1.87
N ILE A 59 -4.75 -4.59 0.91
CA ILE A 59 -4.00 -5.81 1.24
C ILE A 59 -2.78 -5.41 2.08
N TYR A 60 -2.42 -6.18 3.10
CA TYR A 60 -1.25 -5.84 3.93
C TYR A 60 0.04 -5.92 3.12
N CYS A 61 0.57 -7.12 2.87
CA CYS A 61 1.80 -7.30 2.12
C CYS A 61 1.70 -8.50 1.18
N SER A 62 2.58 -8.54 0.19
CA SER A 62 2.68 -9.64 -0.75
C SER A 62 4.10 -9.79 -1.29
N GLY A 63 4.41 -10.99 -1.78
CA GLY A 63 5.60 -11.27 -2.57
C GLY A 63 5.20 -11.69 -3.98
N HIS A 64 5.85 -11.11 -4.99
CA HIS A 64 5.59 -11.40 -6.40
C HIS A 64 6.83 -11.95 -7.09
N SER A 65 6.62 -12.90 -7.99
CA SER A 65 7.71 -13.52 -8.74
C SER A 65 8.19 -12.63 -9.88
N LEU A 66 9.49 -12.33 -9.92
CA LEU A 66 10.12 -11.66 -11.05
C LEU A 66 10.01 -12.49 -12.34
N GLU A 67 10.03 -13.83 -12.21
CA GLU A 67 9.87 -14.74 -13.35
C GLU A 67 8.51 -14.58 -14.05
N PHE A 68 7.47 -14.16 -13.33
CA PHE A 68 6.17 -13.86 -13.94
C PHE A 68 6.30 -12.71 -14.95
N LEU A 69 6.91 -11.59 -14.54
CA LEU A 69 7.14 -10.43 -15.42
C LEU A 69 8.06 -10.77 -16.59
N LYS A 70 9.05 -11.63 -16.39
CA LYS A 70 9.94 -12.11 -17.47
C LYS A 70 9.20 -12.95 -18.49
N LYS A 71 8.28 -13.81 -18.06
CA LYS A 71 7.58 -14.76 -18.92
C LYS A 71 6.39 -14.13 -19.65
N TYR A 72 5.63 -13.28 -18.98
CA TYR A 72 4.36 -12.77 -19.49
C TYR A 72 4.39 -11.28 -19.85
N GLY A 73 5.45 -10.55 -19.49
CA GLY A 73 5.49 -9.10 -19.67
C GLY A 73 4.76 -8.37 -18.55
N LEU A 74 4.30 -7.16 -18.82
CA LEU A 74 3.57 -6.32 -17.86
C LEU A 74 2.17 -6.05 -18.40
N GLU A 75 1.18 -6.53 -17.69
CA GLU A 75 -0.23 -6.26 -17.93
C GLU A 75 -0.91 -6.14 -16.55
N LEU A 76 -1.57 -5.01 -16.30
CA LEU A 76 -2.25 -4.72 -15.05
C LEU A 76 -3.60 -4.07 -15.38
N GLU A 77 -4.66 -4.47 -14.69
CA GLU A 77 -6.02 -3.96 -14.93
C GLU A 77 -6.14 -2.45 -14.72
N ASN A 78 -5.28 -1.85 -13.89
CA ASN A 78 -5.27 -0.42 -13.61
C ASN A 78 -4.41 0.39 -14.59
N LEU A 79 -3.90 -0.21 -15.66
CA LEU A 79 -3.13 0.45 -16.71
C LEU A 79 -3.81 0.25 -18.07
N ASP A 80 -3.93 1.34 -18.83
CA ASP A 80 -4.49 1.30 -20.21
C ASP A 80 -3.55 0.65 -21.23
N THR A 81 -2.31 0.38 -20.84
CA THR A 81 -1.26 -0.15 -21.72
C THR A 81 -0.64 -1.42 -21.15
N SER A 82 -0.27 -2.33 -22.05
CA SER A 82 0.47 -3.54 -21.71
C SER A 82 1.80 -3.58 -22.47
N SER A 83 2.73 -4.38 -21.95
CA SER A 83 4.06 -4.57 -22.54
C SER A 83 4.38 -6.05 -22.65
N ALA A 84 4.77 -6.49 -23.85
CA ALA A 84 5.23 -7.85 -24.09
C ALA A 84 6.49 -8.17 -23.27
N PRO A 85 6.85 -9.45 -23.05
CA PRO A 85 8.05 -9.86 -22.31
C PRO A 85 9.32 -9.08 -22.69
N ALA A 86 10.03 -8.60 -21.68
CA ALA A 86 11.24 -7.80 -21.87
C ALA A 86 12.38 -8.63 -22.47
N ARG A 87 13.03 -8.11 -23.53
CA ARG A 87 14.19 -8.75 -24.19
C ARG A 87 15.55 -8.24 -23.70
N HIS A 88 15.54 -7.17 -22.91
CA HIS A 88 16.74 -6.55 -22.33
C HIS A 88 16.51 -6.24 -20.86
N THR A 89 17.57 -6.34 -20.05
CA THR A 89 17.51 -6.09 -18.61
C THR A 89 16.93 -4.72 -18.26
N ARG A 90 17.32 -3.67 -19.01
CA ARG A 90 16.81 -2.31 -18.80
C ARG A 90 15.28 -2.23 -18.96
N THR A 91 14.72 -2.95 -19.94
CA THR A 91 13.28 -3.02 -20.15
C THR A 91 12.59 -3.77 -19.01
N LEU A 92 13.18 -4.87 -18.53
CA LEU A 92 12.66 -5.60 -17.37
C LEU A 92 12.65 -4.74 -16.10
N THR A 93 13.71 -3.95 -15.86
CA THR A 93 13.74 -2.98 -14.75
C THR A 93 12.64 -1.92 -14.90
N GLY A 94 12.37 -1.49 -16.14
CA GLY A 94 11.24 -0.61 -16.44
C GLY A 94 9.89 -1.24 -16.06
N HIS A 95 9.65 -2.49 -16.48
CA HIS A 95 8.44 -3.22 -16.12
C HIS A 95 8.30 -3.36 -14.61
N LEU A 96 9.40 -3.68 -13.92
CA LEU A 96 9.42 -3.82 -12.47
C LEU A 96 9.06 -2.50 -11.77
N ASN A 97 9.66 -1.39 -12.20
CA ASN A 97 9.38 -0.08 -11.63
C ASN A 97 7.92 0.33 -11.83
N THR A 98 7.38 0.11 -13.04
CA THR A 98 5.96 0.37 -13.32
C THR A 98 5.06 -0.52 -12.48
N PHE A 99 5.35 -1.83 -12.39
CA PHE A 99 4.61 -2.75 -11.53
C PHE A 99 4.57 -2.27 -10.08
N LEU A 100 5.73 -1.96 -9.49
CA LEU A 100 5.83 -1.53 -8.10
C LEU A 100 5.08 -0.21 -7.85
N ALA A 101 5.26 0.78 -8.72
CA ALA A 101 4.59 2.08 -8.60
C ALA A 101 3.08 1.97 -8.75
N SER A 102 2.60 1.17 -9.72
CA SER A 102 1.17 0.97 -9.97
C SER A 102 0.49 0.17 -8.85
N MET A 103 1.18 -0.83 -8.30
CA MET A 103 0.60 -1.71 -7.29
C MET A 103 0.68 -1.14 -5.88
N GLN A 104 1.62 -0.24 -5.57
CA GLN A 104 1.80 0.34 -4.22
C GLN A 104 0.50 0.93 -3.66
N ALA A 105 -0.37 1.50 -4.50
CA ALA A 105 -1.65 2.07 -4.07
C ALA A 105 -2.65 1.03 -3.52
N TYR A 106 -2.44 -0.26 -3.76
CA TYR A 106 -3.32 -1.36 -3.34
C TYR A 106 -2.82 -2.14 -2.12
N TYR A 107 -1.64 -1.79 -1.61
CA TYR A 107 -1.04 -2.40 -0.43
C TYR A 107 -0.85 -1.38 0.69
N ALA A 108 -1.01 -1.82 1.93
CA ALA A 108 -0.72 -1.03 3.14
C ALA A 108 0.74 -1.20 3.58
N GLY A 109 1.30 -2.38 3.34
CA GLY A 109 2.64 -2.81 3.72
C GLY A 109 3.53 -3.11 2.51
N ALA A 110 4.49 -4.02 2.72
CA ALA A 110 5.56 -4.26 1.76
C ALA A 110 5.08 -4.99 0.49
N LEU A 111 5.56 -4.52 -0.66
CA LEU A 111 5.43 -5.17 -1.96
C LEU A 111 6.78 -5.78 -2.35
N GLY A 112 6.95 -7.07 -2.07
CA GLY A 112 8.20 -7.79 -2.29
C GLY A 112 8.32 -8.38 -3.69
N ILE A 113 9.56 -8.53 -4.16
CA ILE A 113 9.90 -9.18 -5.43
C ILE A 113 10.92 -10.27 -5.15
N GLY A 114 10.65 -11.49 -5.64
CA GLY A 114 11.48 -12.67 -5.47
C GLY A 114 11.69 -13.49 -6.74
#